data_AF-A0A0S8DS29-F1
#
_entry.id   AF-A0A0S8DS29-F1
#
_cell.length_a   1.000
_cell.length_b   1.000
_cell.length_c   1.000
_cell.angle_alpha   90.00
_cell.angle_beta   90.00
_cell.angle_gamma   90.00
#
_symmetry.space_group_name_H-M   'P 1'
#
loop_
_entity.id
_entity.type
_entity.pdbx_description
1 polymer ?
#
loop_
_entity_poly.entity_id
_entity_poly.type
_entity_poly.pdbx_seq_one_letter_code
_entity_poly.pdbx_strand_id
1 'polypeptide(L)'
;MTKDKTASPAYPAPERLSFPDDEARFEWLPMLLDAYHIADVGVSEGVSREEKQGRVLACRKGCSACCRTHKDIPVYPLELVGMTWYATEKVDQPVRARLQEQLRDYQQGDACPFLVDGVCAVHPVRPLACRQFNVFGQACAEGEDPFHTRRQDVMTPIRKYIDDALFTMLPFYGVGHKTERRKMIKSGAVHQLARELQRCNWPSVADKMSEFDRRRTMPAQRD
;
A
#
# COMPACT_ATOMS: atom_id res chain seq x y z
N MET A 1 -24.94 28.15 -22.09
CA MET A 1 -23.84 27.70 -21.21
C MET A 1 -24.02 26.21 -20.96
N THR A 2 -23.49 25.42 -21.88
CA THR A 2 -23.50 23.96 -21.85
C THR A 2 -22.66 23.49 -20.67
N LYS A 3 -23.28 22.82 -19.71
CA LYS A 3 -22.58 22.10 -18.64
C LYS A 3 -21.83 20.96 -19.31
N ASP A 4 -20.51 21.08 -19.36
CA ASP A 4 -19.61 20.01 -19.79
C ASP A 4 -19.67 18.88 -18.76
N LYS A 5 -20.59 17.95 -18.97
CA LYS A 5 -20.73 16.71 -18.20
C LYS A 5 -19.93 15.64 -18.93
N THR A 6 -18.62 15.55 -18.68
CA THR A 6 -17.80 14.34 -18.87
C THR A 6 -16.35 14.59 -18.43
N ALA A 7 -16.16 15.10 -17.21
CA ALA A 7 -14.89 14.85 -16.54
C ALA A 7 -14.95 13.39 -16.04
N SER A 8 -14.21 12.49 -16.70
CA SER A 8 -13.92 11.18 -16.10
C SER A 8 -13.29 11.40 -14.72
N PRO A 9 -13.69 10.65 -13.69
CA PRO A 9 -13.11 10.82 -12.35
C PRO A 9 -11.59 10.66 -12.44
N ALA A 10 -10.82 11.55 -11.79
CA ALA A 10 -9.36 11.48 -11.82
C ALA A 10 -8.83 10.22 -11.11
N TYR A 11 -9.66 9.62 -10.24
CA TYR A 11 -9.41 8.35 -9.59
C TYR A 11 -10.25 7.23 -10.27
N PRO A 12 -9.61 6.13 -10.72
CA PRO A 12 -10.33 5.03 -11.34
C PRO A 12 -11.28 4.36 -10.34
N ALA A 13 -12.34 3.74 -10.85
CA ALA A 13 -13.24 2.94 -10.03
C ALA A 13 -12.43 1.87 -9.28
N PRO A 14 -12.62 1.72 -7.96
CA PRO A 14 -11.87 0.77 -7.16
C PRO A 14 -12.27 -0.65 -7.53
N GLU A 15 -11.31 -1.44 -7.98
CA GLU A 15 -11.48 -2.86 -8.28
C GLU A 15 -10.67 -3.70 -7.29
N ARG A 16 -11.25 -4.83 -6.85
CA ARG A 16 -10.52 -5.76 -5.99
C ARG A 16 -9.46 -6.47 -6.83
N LEU A 17 -8.22 -6.42 -6.39
CA LEU A 17 -7.15 -7.22 -6.98
C LEU A 17 -7.49 -8.71 -6.87
N SER A 18 -7.03 -9.49 -7.85
CA SER A 18 -7.30 -10.92 -7.94
C SER A 18 -6.06 -11.67 -8.40
N PHE A 19 -5.69 -12.70 -7.65
CA PHE A 19 -4.58 -13.60 -7.94
C PHE A 19 -5.03 -15.04 -7.64
N PRO A 20 -5.89 -15.66 -8.47
CA PRO A 20 -6.61 -16.88 -8.10
C PRO A 20 -5.72 -18.02 -7.62
N ASP A 21 -4.59 -18.27 -8.32
CA ASP A 21 -3.66 -19.34 -7.96
C ASP A 21 -2.95 -19.06 -6.62
N ASP A 22 -2.61 -17.80 -6.34
CA ASP A 22 -1.99 -17.40 -5.07
C ASP A 22 -3.01 -17.37 -3.94
N GLU A 23 -4.24 -16.96 -4.21
CA GLU A 23 -5.34 -16.96 -3.25
C GLU A 23 -5.71 -18.38 -2.82
N ALA A 24 -5.59 -19.36 -3.72
CA ALA A 24 -5.72 -20.77 -3.40
C ALA A 24 -4.54 -21.32 -2.56
N ARG A 25 -3.35 -20.74 -2.72
CA ARG A 25 -2.12 -21.17 -2.03
C ARG A 25 -1.94 -20.50 -0.65
N PHE A 26 -2.44 -19.28 -0.48
CA PHE A 26 -2.22 -18.45 0.69
C PHE A 26 -3.55 -18.02 1.31
N GLU A 27 -3.95 -18.68 2.39
CA GLU A 27 -5.21 -18.37 3.11
C GLU A 27 -5.30 -16.92 3.59
N TRP A 28 -4.16 -16.26 3.83
CA TRP A 28 -4.08 -14.88 4.27
C TRP A 28 -4.29 -13.86 3.13
N LEU A 29 -4.09 -14.26 1.86
CA LEU A 29 -4.06 -13.34 0.73
C LEU A 29 -5.46 -12.74 0.43
N PRO A 30 -6.55 -13.53 0.35
CA PRO A 30 -7.88 -12.97 0.13
C PRO A 30 -8.26 -11.91 1.16
N MET A 31 -7.92 -12.14 2.43
CA MET A 31 -8.16 -11.20 3.53
C MET A 31 -7.45 -9.86 3.33
N LEU A 32 -6.21 -9.89 2.86
CA LEU A 32 -5.45 -8.68 2.55
C LEU A 32 -6.04 -7.93 1.34
N LEU A 33 -6.37 -8.66 0.27
CA LEU A 33 -6.94 -8.06 -0.95
C LEU A 33 -8.32 -7.44 -0.68
N ASP A 34 -9.14 -8.07 0.16
CA ASP A 34 -10.42 -7.54 0.62
C ASP A 34 -10.23 -6.25 1.43
N ALA A 35 -9.26 -6.23 2.36
CA ALA A 35 -8.95 -5.04 3.15
C ALA A 35 -8.47 -3.88 2.26
N TYR A 36 -7.62 -4.15 1.27
CA TYR A 36 -7.19 -3.14 0.30
C TYR A 36 -8.34 -2.63 -0.56
N HIS A 37 -9.23 -3.50 -1.03
CA HIS A 37 -10.39 -3.08 -1.79
C HIS A 37 -11.31 -2.18 -0.98
N ILE A 38 -11.59 -2.51 0.28
CA ILE A 38 -12.37 -1.65 1.19
C ILE A 38 -11.71 -0.27 1.33
N ALA A 39 -10.39 -0.23 1.51
CA ALA A 39 -9.66 1.03 1.61
C ALA A 39 -9.70 1.84 0.31
N ASP A 40 -9.55 1.19 -0.85
CA ASP A 40 -9.62 1.84 -2.16
C ASP A 40 -11.02 2.40 -2.45
N VAL A 41 -12.09 1.72 -2.01
CA VAL A 41 -13.45 2.29 -2.03
C VAL A 41 -13.53 3.56 -1.19
N GLY A 42 -12.97 3.55 0.02
CA GLY A 42 -12.92 4.74 0.88
C GLY A 42 -12.10 5.88 0.28
N VAL A 43 -10.99 5.59 -0.39
CA VAL A 43 -10.16 6.58 -1.09
C VAL A 43 -10.93 7.16 -2.28
N SER A 44 -11.53 6.31 -3.11
CA SER A 44 -12.33 6.75 -4.26
C SER A 44 -13.49 7.65 -3.82
N GLU A 45 -14.16 7.32 -2.72
CA GLU A 45 -15.22 8.16 -2.16
C GLU A 45 -14.66 9.49 -1.63
N GLY A 46 -13.55 9.45 -0.89
CA GLY A 46 -12.87 10.65 -0.37
C GLY A 46 -12.47 11.60 -1.50
N VAL A 47 -11.84 11.08 -2.56
CA VAL A 47 -11.46 11.87 -3.73
C VAL A 47 -12.69 12.48 -4.40
N SER A 48 -13.74 11.70 -4.62
CA SER A 48 -14.98 12.21 -5.22
C SER A 48 -15.63 13.34 -4.40
N ARG A 49 -15.55 13.28 -3.06
CA ARG A 49 -16.07 14.34 -2.17
C ARG A 49 -15.29 15.64 -2.30
N GLU A 50 -13.97 15.57 -2.42
CA GLU A 50 -13.10 16.74 -2.59
C GLU A 50 -13.23 17.34 -3.99
N GLU A 51 -13.33 16.51 -5.03
CA GLU A 51 -13.57 16.95 -6.42
C GLU A 51 -14.91 17.67 -6.58
N LYS A 52 -15.97 17.19 -5.91
CA LYS A 52 -17.27 17.89 -5.86
C LYS A 52 -17.20 19.27 -5.21
N GLN A 53 -16.18 19.53 -4.40
CA GLN A 53 -15.89 20.84 -3.81
C GLN A 53 -14.96 21.69 -4.69
N GLY A 54 -14.65 21.24 -5.91
CA GLY A 54 -13.81 21.96 -6.87
C GLY A 54 -12.31 21.77 -6.67
N ARG A 55 -11.89 20.85 -5.80
CA ARG A 55 -10.47 20.55 -5.59
C ARG A 55 -9.98 19.53 -6.60
N VAL A 56 -8.72 19.63 -7.00
CA VAL A 56 -8.11 18.73 -7.99
C VAL A 56 -7.10 17.82 -7.31
N LEU A 57 -7.17 16.51 -7.56
CA LEU A 57 -6.19 15.56 -7.04
C LEU A 57 -4.81 15.84 -7.66
N ALA A 58 -3.81 16.09 -6.82
CA ALA A 58 -2.44 16.35 -7.25
C ALA A 58 -1.63 15.05 -7.42
N CYS A 59 -1.99 14.01 -6.67
CA CYS A 59 -1.35 12.70 -6.73
C CYS A 59 -1.53 12.04 -8.11
N ARG A 60 -0.44 11.51 -8.65
CA ARG A 60 -0.42 10.77 -9.92
C ARG A 60 0.70 9.75 -9.91
N LYS A 61 0.65 8.77 -10.83
CA LYS A 61 1.77 7.84 -11.05
C LYS A 61 3.06 8.62 -11.30
N GLY A 62 4.14 8.24 -10.60
CA GLY A 62 5.43 8.92 -10.65
C GLY A 62 5.60 10.08 -9.65
N CYS A 63 4.56 10.47 -8.90
CA CYS A 63 4.74 11.32 -7.73
C CYS A 63 5.45 10.51 -6.63
N SER A 64 6.69 10.87 -6.30
CA SER A 64 7.54 10.13 -5.36
C SER A 64 7.89 10.92 -4.10
N ALA A 65 7.29 12.10 -3.90
CA ALA A 65 7.61 12.98 -2.78
C ALA A 65 7.45 12.28 -1.43
N CYS A 66 6.26 11.73 -1.12
CA CYS A 66 6.03 11.01 0.13
C CYS A 66 6.94 9.78 0.29
N CYS A 67 7.26 9.08 -0.79
CA CYS A 67 8.19 7.95 -0.76
C CYS A 67 9.61 8.37 -0.38
N ARG A 68 10.01 9.62 -0.60
CA ARG A 68 11.33 10.15 -0.22
C ARG A 68 11.31 10.74 1.18
N THR A 69 10.22 11.40 1.56
CA THR A 69 10.15 12.23 2.77
C THR A 69 9.58 11.51 3.99
N HIS A 70 8.52 10.70 3.85
CA HIS A 70 7.87 10.07 4.99
C HIS A 70 8.72 8.97 5.60
N LYS A 71 8.95 9.04 6.92
CA LYS A 71 9.78 8.09 7.65
C LYS A 71 9.01 7.22 8.66
N ASP A 72 7.76 7.57 8.93
CA ASP A 72 6.92 7.01 9.99
C ASP A 72 5.69 6.26 9.45
N ILE A 73 5.73 5.81 8.19
CA ILE A 73 4.64 5.07 7.55
C ILE A 73 4.33 3.79 8.35
N PRO A 74 3.13 3.66 8.95
CA PRO A 74 2.75 2.45 9.65
C PRO A 74 2.39 1.35 8.65
N VAL A 75 2.85 0.13 8.93
CA VAL A 75 2.56 -1.07 8.16
C VAL A 75 2.17 -2.20 9.10
N TYR A 76 1.03 -2.82 8.83
CA TYR A 76 0.52 -3.93 9.61
C TYR A 76 1.20 -5.25 9.19
N PRO A 77 1.34 -6.24 10.09
CA PRO A 77 2.08 -7.46 9.77
C PRO A 77 1.51 -8.24 8.57
N LEU A 78 0.19 -8.25 8.37
CA LEU A 78 -0.39 -8.85 7.16
C LEU A 78 0.02 -8.12 5.87
N GLU A 79 0.13 -6.80 5.91
CA GLU A 79 0.63 -6.02 4.77
C GLU A 79 2.11 -6.28 4.51
N LEU A 80 2.94 -6.45 5.55
CA LEU A 80 4.34 -6.83 5.39
C LEU A 80 4.49 -8.19 4.69
N VAL A 81 3.63 -9.15 5.04
CA VAL A 81 3.57 -10.45 4.35
C VAL A 81 3.19 -10.27 2.88
N GLY A 82 2.14 -9.48 2.60
CA GLY A 82 1.71 -9.17 1.23
C GLY A 82 2.78 -8.45 0.40
N MET A 83 3.43 -7.44 0.96
CA MET A 83 4.52 -6.71 0.29
C MET A 83 5.71 -7.63 0.00
N THR A 84 6.07 -8.50 0.95
CA THR A 84 7.14 -9.49 0.78
C THR A 84 6.79 -10.49 -0.32
N TRP A 85 5.59 -11.05 -0.31
CA TRP A 85 5.11 -11.95 -1.36
C TRP A 85 5.11 -11.28 -2.73
N TYR A 86 4.58 -10.07 -2.84
CA TYR A 86 4.49 -9.37 -4.12
C TYR A 86 5.87 -9.04 -4.69
N ALA A 87 6.78 -8.51 -3.86
CA ALA A 87 8.17 -8.27 -4.25
C ALA A 87 8.88 -9.57 -4.67
N THR A 88 8.66 -10.66 -3.92
CA THR A 88 9.30 -11.95 -4.18
C THR A 88 8.79 -12.61 -5.45
N GLU A 89 7.48 -12.61 -5.69
CA GLU A 89 6.86 -13.51 -6.67
C GLU A 89 6.22 -12.79 -7.87
N LYS A 90 5.89 -11.50 -7.75
CA LYS A 90 5.07 -10.77 -8.73
C LYS A 90 5.79 -9.61 -9.43
N VAL A 91 6.88 -9.10 -8.84
CA VAL A 91 7.69 -8.09 -9.50
C VAL A 91 8.59 -8.75 -10.55
N ASP A 92 8.37 -8.38 -11.81
CA ASP A 92 9.09 -8.88 -12.98
C ASP A 92 10.27 -7.97 -13.38
N GLN A 93 11.11 -8.49 -14.28
CA GLN A 93 12.20 -7.73 -14.88
C GLN A 93 11.66 -6.59 -15.79
N PRO A 94 12.37 -5.45 -15.92
CA PRO A 94 13.67 -5.13 -15.30
C PRO A 94 13.58 -4.56 -13.87
N VAL A 95 12.38 -4.19 -13.40
CA VAL A 95 12.16 -3.57 -12.07
C VAL A 95 12.66 -4.45 -10.95
N ARG A 96 12.51 -5.77 -11.09
CA ARG A 96 12.94 -6.78 -10.11
C ARG A 96 14.41 -6.64 -9.73
N ALA A 97 15.32 -6.54 -10.71
CA ALA A 97 16.76 -6.46 -10.44
C ALA A 97 17.11 -5.22 -9.60
N ARG A 98 16.53 -4.06 -9.95
CA ARG A 98 16.73 -2.80 -9.24
C ARG A 98 16.13 -2.84 -7.84
N LEU A 99 14.91 -3.38 -7.70
CA LEU A 99 14.27 -3.56 -6.41
C LEU A 99 15.10 -4.43 -5.48
N GLN A 100 15.65 -5.53 -5.99
CA GLN A 100 16.45 -6.46 -5.19
C GLN A 100 17.75 -5.83 -4.66
N GLU A 101 18.44 -5.05 -5.49
CA GLU A 101 19.61 -4.25 -5.10
C GLU A 101 19.24 -3.23 -4.02
N GLN A 102 18.20 -2.43 -4.26
CA GLN A 102 17.72 -1.43 -3.29
C GLN A 102 17.31 -2.05 -1.95
N LEU A 103 16.60 -3.17 -1.95
CA LEU A 103 16.20 -3.87 -0.72
C LEU A 103 17.42 -4.41 0.04
N ARG A 104 18.44 -4.91 -0.67
CA ARG A 104 19.66 -5.47 -0.07
C ARG A 104 20.49 -4.39 0.62
N ASP A 105 20.62 -3.23 -0.01
CA ASP A 105 21.50 -2.16 0.46
C ASP A 105 20.79 -1.17 1.40
N TYR A 106 19.46 -1.27 1.50
CA TYR A 106 18.63 -0.35 2.27
C TYR A 106 19.13 -0.12 3.71
N GLN A 107 19.24 1.16 4.08
CA GLN A 107 19.51 1.61 5.45
C GLN A 107 18.35 2.47 5.98
N GLN A 108 18.15 2.45 7.30
CA GLN A 108 17.18 3.33 7.93
C GLN A 108 17.57 4.80 7.68
N GLY A 109 16.61 5.61 7.25
CA GLY A 109 16.80 7.00 6.84
C GLY A 109 16.76 7.20 5.32
N ASP A 110 16.96 6.15 4.54
CA ASP A 110 16.87 6.19 3.08
C ASP A 110 15.44 6.52 2.60
N ALA A 111 15.28 6.78 1.30
CA ALA A 111 13.95 6.77 0.69
C ALA A 111 13.29 5.40 0.84
N CYS A 112 11.98 5.32 0.60
CA CYS A 112 11.23 4.07 0.61
C CYS A 112 11.96 3.00 -0.24
N PRO A 113 12.22 1.81 0.30
CA PRO A 113 13.00 0.77 -0.39
C PRO A 113 12.32 0.24 -1.65
N PHE A 114 11.01 0.46 -1.78
CA PHE A 114 10.22 0.05 -2.93
C PHE A 114 10.12 1.13 -4.03
N LEU A 115 10.77 2.28 -3.86
CA LEU A 115 10.78 3.36 -4.85
C LEU A 115 11.85 3.08 -5.92
N VAL A 116 11.44 2.46 -7.03
CA VAL A 116 12.32 2.15 -8.16
C VAL A 116 12.04 3.16 -9.27
N ASP A 117 13.05 3.92 -9.69
CA ASP A 117 12.96 4.92 -10.77
C ASP A 117 11.76 5.87 -10.64
N GLY A 118 11.45 6.28 -9.40
CA GLY A 118 10.35 7.21 -9.10
C GLY A 118 8.96 6.57 -9.03
N VAL A 119 8.85 5.24 -9.16
CA VAL A 119 7.59 4.49 -9.11
C VAL A 119 7.65 3.42 -8.01
N CYS A 120 6.55 3.25 -7.29
CA CYS A 120 6.46 2.22 -6.26
C CYS A 120 6.35 0.83 -6.91
N ALA A 121 7.36 -0.03 -6.70
CA ALA A 121 7.44 -1.36 -7.27
C ALA A 121 6.38 -2.33 -6.71
N VAL A 122 5.85 -2.04 -5.53
CA VAL A 122 4.78 -2.82 -4.87
C VAL A 122 3.46 -2.03 -4.80
N HIS A 123 3.24 -1.09 -5.73
CA HIS A 123 2.06 -0.21 -5.70
C HIS A 123 0.72 -0.96 -5.52
N PRO A 124 0.47 -2.11 -6.17
CA PRO A 124 -0.76 -2.86 -5.98
C PRO A 124 -0.95 -3.42 -4.56
N VAL A 125 0.11 -3.56 -3.76
CA VAL A 125 0.03 -3.98 -2.36
C VAL A 125 0.64 -2.94 -1.42
N ARG A 126 0.62 -1.66 -1.81
CA ARG A 126 1.11 -0.57 -0.97
C ARG A 126 0.29 -0.51 0.34
N PRO A 127 0.91 -0.15 1.48
CA PRO A 127 0.23 -0.10 2.76
C PRO A 127 -1.02 0.80 2.77
N LEU A 128 -1.93 0.54 3.70
CA LEU A 128 -3.15 1.31 3.94
C LEU A 128 -2.83 2.79 4.15
N ALA A 129 -1.79 3.11 4.92
CA ALA A 129 -1.35 4.48 5.13
C ALA A 129 -0.97 5.17 3.80
N CYS A 130 -0.20 4.48 2.95
CA CYS A 130 0.18 5.00 1.64
C CYS A 130 -1.02 5.13 0.67
N ARG A 131 -1.99 4.20 0.71
CA ARG A 131 -3.23 4.30 -0.09
C ARG A 131 -4.04 5.53 0.27
N GLN A 132 -4.11 5.84 1.56
CA GLN A 132 -4.98 6.88 2.10
C GLN A 132 -4.36 8.27 2.00
N PHE A 133 -3.04 8.37 1.86
CA PHE A 133 -2.34 9.64 1.71
C PHE A 133 -2.51 10.23 0.31
N ASN A 134 -3.49 11.12 0.15
CA ASN A 134 -3.79 11.82 -1.10
C ASN A 134 -3.75 13.32 -0.89
N VAL A 135 -3.16 14.04 -1.84
CA VAL A 135 -2.93 15.49 -1.77
C VAL A 135 -3.69 16.16 -2.91
N PHE A 136 -4.33 17.29 -2.61
CA PHE A 136 -5.08 18.10 -3.56
C PHE A 136 -4.36 19.42 -3.87
N GLY A 137 -4.81 20.09 -4.94
CA GLY A 137 -4.24 21.36 -5.37
C GLY A 137 -2.91 21.16 -6.10
N GLN A 138 -1.82 21.63 -5.50
CA GLN A 138 -0.50 21.62 -6.13
C GLN A 138 0.21 20.28 -5.97
N ALA A 139 0.97 19.88 -7.00
CA ALA A 139 1.87 18.74 -6.92
C ALA A 139 2.92 18.94 -5.83
N CYS A 140 3.30 17.87 -5.15
CA CYS A 140 4.27 17.95 -4.07
C CYS A 140 5.65 18.32 -4.60
N ALA A 141 6.32 19.25 -3.91
CA ALA A 141 7.71 19.60 -4.23
C ALA A 141 8.68 18.50 -3.74
N GLU A 142 9.89 18.51 -4.27
CA GLU A 142 10.95 17.62 -3.77
C GLU A 142 11.29 17.97 -2.32
N GLY A 143 11.39 16.94 -1.46
CA GLY A 143 11.64 17.14 -0.03
C GLY A 143 10.42 17.62 0.78
N GLU A 144 9.26 17.84 0.15
CA GLU A 144 8.05 18.27 0.84
C GLU A 144 7.36 17.13 1.62
N ASP A 145 6.91 17.45 2.83
CA ASP A 145 5.86 16.69 3.52
C ASP A 145 4.57 17.53 3.63
N PRO A 146 3.59 17.31 2.72
CA PRO A 146 2.33 18.03 2.71
C PRO A 146 1.51 17.91 3.99
N PHE A 147 1.73 16.86 4.81
CA PHE A 147 1.04 16.73 6.09
C PHE A 147 1.41 17.87 7.04
N HIS A 148 2.66 18.35 6.96
CA HIS A 148 3.18 19.42 7.80
C HIS A 148 3.16 20.79 7.11
N THR A 149 3.45 20.85 5.81
CA THR A 149 3.55 22.12 5.08
C THR A 149 2.19 22.68 4.67
N ARG A 150 1.22 21.81 4.37
CA ARG A 150 -0.11 22.19 3.87
C ARG A 150 -1.16 21.15 4.21
N ARG A 151 -1.37 20.91 5.51
CA ARG A 151 -2.28 19.88 6.03
C ARG A 151 -3.69 19.94 5.41
N GLN A 152 -4.20 21.13 5.11
CA GLN A 152 -5.49 21.34 4.45
C GLN A 152 -5.57 20.69 3.06
N ASP A 153 -4.43 20.51 2.38
CA ASP A 153 -4.30 19.83 1.09
C ASP A 153 -4.29 18.31 1.20
N VAL A 154 -4.07 17.77 2.38
CA VAL A 154 -4.06 16.33 2.62
C VAL A 154 -5.46 15.83 2.93
N MET A 155 -5.92 14.84 2.17
CA MET A 155 -7.19 14.16 2.39
C MET A 155 -7.27 13.61 3.80
N THR A 156 -8.37 13.85 4.51
CA THR A 156 -8.65 13.16 5.77
C THR A 156 -9.35 11.83 5.44
N PRO A 157 -8.77 10.67 5.78
CA PRO A 157 -9.36 9.38 5.43
C PRO A 157 -10.74 9.17 6.09
N ILE A 158 -11.67 8.54 5.37
CA ILE A 158 -13.01 8.23 5.89
C ILE A 158 -12.91 7.07 6.88
N ARG A 159 -13.06 7.37 8.19
CA ARG A 159 -12.81 6.45 9.30
C ARG A 159 -13.46 5.07 9.13
N LYS A 160 -14.72 5.02 8.66
CA LYS A 160 -15.46 3.78 8.44
C LYS A 160 -14.67 2.77 7.59
N TYR A 161 -14.11 3.20 6.46
CA TYR A 161 -13.39 2.30 5.56
C TYR A 161 -12.07 1.83 6.13
N ILE A 162 -11.39 2.66 6.92
CA ILE A 162 -10.16 2.26 7.63
C ILE A 162 -10.50 1.18 8.65
N ASP A 163 -11.53 1.42 9.47
CA ASP A 163 -11.97 0.50 10.51
C ASP A 163 -12.43 -0.83 9.92
N ASP A 164 -13.17 -0.81 8.81
CA ASP A 164 -13.63 -2.01 8.12
C ASP A 164 -12.45 -2.78 7.48
N ALA A 165 -11.47 -2.08 6.87
CA ALA A 165 -10.27 -2.72 6.33
C ALA A 165 -9.44 -3.39 7.44
N LEU A 166 -9.19 -2.69 8.55
CA LEU A 166 -8.49 -3.24 9.70
C LEU A 166 -9.26 -4.43 10.30
N PHE A 167 -10.58 -4.31 10.47
CA PHE A 167 -11.45 -5.38 10.96
C PHE A 167 -11.33 -6.65 10.10
N THR A 168 -11.25 -6.49 8.78
CA THR A 168 -11.07 -7.60 7.84
C THR A 168 -9.75 -8.33 8.06
N MET A 169 -8.68 -7.62 8.41
CA MET A 169 -7.35 -8.21 8.67
C MET A 169 -7.20 -8.88 10.05
N LEU A 170 -8.11 -8.60 11.00
CA LEU A 170 -7.98 -9.10 12.38
C LEU A 170 -7.92 -10.63 12.58
N PRO A 171 -8.60 -11.49 11.78
CA PRO A 171 -8.44 -12.93 11.91
C PRO A 171 -7.00 -13.40 11.69
N PHE A 172 -6.19 -12.71 10.87
CA PHE A 172 -4.77 -13.06 10.69
C PHE A 172 -3.96 -12.95 11.99
N TYR A 173 -4.37 -12.09 12.92
CA TYR A 173 -3.73 -11.93 14.24
C TYR A 173 -4.35 -12.81 15.32
N GLY A 174 -5.15 -13.82 14.95
CA GLY A 174 -5.84 -14.72 15.88
C GLY A 174 -7.13 -14.15 16.48
N VAL A 175 -7.55 -12.95 16.10
CA VAL A 175 -8.77 -12.30 16.62
C VAL A 175 -9.97 -12.71 15.77
N GLY A 176 -10.45 -13.93 15.98
CA GLY A 176 -11.50 -14.54 15.17
C GLY A 176 -12.91 -14.02 15.45
N HIS A 177 -13.26 -13.68 16.69
CA HIS A 177 -14.63 -13.34 17.08
C HIS A 177 -15.00 -11.90 16.73
N LYS A 178 -16.13 -11.69 16.03
CA LYS A 178 -16.58 -10.37 15.56
C LYS A 178 -16.71 -9.32 16.69
N THR A 179 -17.15 -9.73 17.88
CA THR A 179 -17.29 -8.85 19.05
C THR A 179 -15.93 -8.34 19.54
N GLU A 180 -14.94 -9.23 19.62
CA GLU A 180 -13.56 -8.91 20.01
C GLU A 180 -12.89 -8.01 18.97
N ARG A 181 -13.06 -8.32 17.68
CA ARG A 181 -12.59 -7.46 16.58
C ARG A 181 -13.11 -6.03 16.71
N ARG A 182 -14.42 -5.86 16.91
CA ARG A 182 -15.03 -4.52 17.11
C ARG A 182 -14.48 -3.82 18.34
N LYS A 183 -14.26 -4.54 19.44
CA LYS A 183 -13.67 -3.97 20.66
C LYS A 183 -12.26 -3.46 20.38
N MET A 184 -11.43 -4.24 19.69
CA MET A 184 -10.04 -3.89 19.36
C MET A 184 -9.94 -2.68 18.41
N ILE A 185 -10.84 -2.57 17.43
CA ILE A 185 -10.93 -1.40 16.55
C ILE A 185 -11.34 -0.16 17.35
N LYS A 186 -12.42 -0.27 18.16
CA LYS A 186 -12.95 0.87 18.95
C LYS A 186 -11.97 1.39 19.99
N SER A 187 -11.18 0.52 20.61
CA SER A 187 -10.17 0.93 21.59
C SER A 187 -8.88 1.46 20.96
N GLY A 188 -8.72 1.34 19.64
CA GLY A 188 -7.47 1.66 18.95
C GLY A 188 -6.34 0.65 19.18
N ALA A 189 -6.58 -0.44 19.91
CA ALA A 189 -5.56 -1.46 20.20
C ALA A 189 -4.98 -2.10 18.93
N VAL A 190 -5.75 -2.12 17.83
CA VAL A 190 -5.28 -2.57 16.51
C VAL A 190 -4.02 -1.83 16.06
N HIS A 191 -3.86 -0.54 16.39
CA HIS A 191 -2.73 0.26 15.95
C HIS A 191 -1.40 -0.15 16.61
N GLN A 192 -1.44 -0.88 17.74
CA GLN A 192 -0.24 -1.42 18.39
C GLN A 192 0.42 -2.56 17.58
N LEU A 193 -0.30 -3.13 16.61
CA LEU A 193 0.24 -4.15 15.71
C LEU A 193 1.15 -3.56 14.63
N ALA A 194 1.01 -2.27 14.33
CA ALA A 194 1.74 -1.64 13.24
C ALA A 194 3.23 -1.49 13.58
N ARG A 195 4.05 -1.57 12.54
CA ARG A 195 5.48 -1.26 12.58
C ARG A 195 5.76 -0.09 11.65
N GLU A 196 6.82 0.65 11.93
CA GLU A 196 7.32 1.65 11.00
C GLU A 196 7.97 0.95 9.79
N LEU A 197 7.53 1.28 8.58
CA LEU A 197 8.09 0.78 7.33
C LEU A 197 9.62 0.91 7.31
N GLN A 198 10.14 2.05 7.80
CA GLN A 198 11.56 2.36 7.79
C GLN A 198 12.42 1.41 8.64
N ARG A 199 11.82 0.78 9.66
CA ARG A 199 12.52 -0.09 10.62
C ARG A 199 12.40 -1.58 10.28
N CYS A 200 11.72 -1.92 9.19
CA CYS A 200 11.58 -3.30 8.77
C CYS A 200 12.89 -3.82 8.14
N ASN A 201 13.16 -5.12 8.28
CA ASN A 201 14.36 -5.77 7.74
C ASN A 201 14.18 -6.08 6.24
N TRP A 202 14.34 -5.07 5.40
CA TRP A 202 14.23 -5.19 3.95
C TRP A 202 15.31 -6.03 3.25
N PRO A 203 16.56 -6.08 3.73
CA PRO A 203 17.55 -7.01 3.18
C PRO A 203 17.08 -8.48 3.17
N SER A 204 16.31 -8.88 4.18
CA SER A 204 15.71 -10.24 4.22
C SER A 204 14.74 -10.52 3.06
N VAL A 205 14.12 -9.49 2.47
CA VAL A 205 13.24 -9.64 1.29
C VAL A 205 14.08 -9.86 0.04
N ALA A 206 15.22 -9.17 -0.11
CA ALA A 206 16.14 -9.41 -1.22
C ALA A 206 16.71 -10.84 -1.22
N ASP A 207 16.97 -11.41 -0.04
CA ASP A 207 17.41 -12.80 0.08
C ASP A 207 16.30 -13.79 -0.34
N LYS A 208 15.04 -13.53 0.06
CA LYS A 208 13.89 -14.32 -0.39
C LYS A 208 13.68 -14.23 -1.91
N MET A 209 13.85 -13.05 -2.51
CA MET A 209 13.83 -12.87 -3.96
C MET A 209 14.90 -13.74 -4.64
N SER A 210 16.12 -13.72 -4.10
CA SER A 210 17.26 -14.52 -4.62
C SER A 210 16.99 -16.02 -4.52
N GLU A 211 16.38 -16.49 -3.43
CA GLU A 211 16.00 -17.89 -3.25
C GLU A 211 14.88 -18.30 -4.22
N PHE A 212 13.86 -17.47 -4.38
CA PHE A 212 12.76 -17.71 -5.31
C PHE A 212 13.25 -17.81 -6.76
N ASP A 213 14.15 -16.93 -7.18
CA ASP A 213 14.72 -16.94 -8.53
C ASP A 213 15.54 -18.21 -8.78
N ARG A 214 16.35 -18.63 -7.80
CA ARG A 214 17.08 -19.91 -7.87
C ARG A 214 16.10 -21.07 -8.07
N ARG A 215 15.04 -21.17 -7.27
CA ARG A 215 14.03 -22.24 -7.39
C ARG A 215 13.31 -22.24 -8.74
N ARG A 216 13.05 -21.08 -9.35
CA ARG A 216 12.42 -20.98 -10.68
C ARG A 216 13.34 -21.40 -11.82
N THR A 217 14.65 -21.22 -11.66
CA THR A 217 15.65 -21.58 -12.69
C THR A 217 16.15 -23.03 -12.60
N MET A 218 15.88 -23.74 -11.50
CA MET A 218 16.24 -25.15 -11.40
C MET A 218 15.35 -25.98 -12.35
N PRO A 219 15.94 -26.81 -13.25
CA PRO A 219 15.15 -27.73 -14.05
C PRO A 219 14.41 -28.68 -13.12
N ALA A 220 13.12 -28.91 -13.39
CA ALA A 220 12.33 -29.90 -12.67
C ALA A 220 13.08 -31.23 -12.71
N GLN A 221 13.56 -31.70 -11.55
CA GLN A 221 14.08 -33.06 -11.42
C GLN A 221 12.92 -33.99 -11.78
N ARG A 222 13.03 -34.63 -12.95
CA ARG A 222 12.17 -35.75 -13.34
C ARG A 222 12.67 -36.95 -12.54
N ASP A 223 11.90 -37.34 -11.53
CA ASP A 223 11.95 -38.70 -10.99
C ASP A 223 11.19 -39.66 -11.93
#